data_AF-V3ZR15-F1
#
_entry.id   AF-V3ZR15-F1
#
_cell.length_a   1.000
_cell.length_b   1.000
_cell.length_c   1.000
_cell.angle_alpha   90.00
_cell.angle_beta   90.00
_cell.angle_gamma   90.00
#
_symmetry.space_group_name_H-M   'P 1'
#
loop_
_entity.id
_entity.type
_entity.pdbx_description
1 polymer ?
#
loop_
_entity_poly.entity_id
_entity_poly.type
_entity_poly.pdbx_seq_one_letter_code
_entity_poly.pdbx_strand_id
1 'polypeptide(L)'
;QTTAVRIHTSSNKVNTTFPLMFVVRQQRGLLSWQIPLSINYIYRYSYVARTLCPMDKNARATLTKDQLLYVDVSSMSKEFTNFTIESNLLQDFSLSHNAKKNVSVSPSEPVYFMYTFPEDIASVLVTVDSEDTECMVVSIQDIKCPVFDLDNSIEFQGKYQTMTKQAAIILNVSTKEDYDEGSFYLVMVVKSNDLECNQIQDIKSAYRSKTVSIMIEGTISSKMKNFIINNSLFAVTFYSLNIDV
;
A
#
# COMPACT_ATOMS: atom_id res chain seq x y z
N GLN A 1 11.60 -9.09 -11.33
CA GLN A 1 10.29 -8.89 -10.67
C GLN A 1 10.55 -8.63 -9.19
N THR A 2 9.95 -7.60 -8.59
CA THR A 2 10.12 -7.30 -7.17
C THR A 2 9.21 -8.21 -6.35
N THR A 3 9.81 -9.00 -5.47
CA THR A 3 9.10 -9.83 -4.49
C THR A 3 9.14 -9.19 -3.11
N ALA A 4 8.11 -9.48 -2.30
CA ALA A 4 8.03 -9.09 -0.90
C ALA A 4 7.72 -10.33 -0.03
N VAL A 5 8.04 -10.28 1.26
CA VAL A 5 7.71 -11.34 2.21
C VAL A 5 6.58 -10.86 3.12
N ARG A 6 5.52 -11.66 3.27
CA ARG A 6 4.45 -11.41 4.24
C ARG A 6 4.54 -12.42 5.37
N ILE A 7 4.60 -11.91 6.59
CA ILE A 7 4.65 -12.74 7.80
C ILE A 7 3.26 -12.73 8.42
N HIS A 8 2.74 -13.93 8.63
CA HIS A 8 1.47 -14.20 9.28
C HIS A 8 1.76 -14.78 10.67
N THR A 9 1.06 -14.26 11.66
CA THR A 9 1.21 -14.69 13.05
C THR A 9 -0.16 -14.87 13.67
N SER A 10 -0.32 -15.93 14.46
CA SER A 10 -1.59 -16.19 15.12
C SER A 10 -1.42 -16.93 16.44
N SER A 11 -2.40 -16.74 17.34
CA SER A 11 -2.50 -17.52 18.57
C SER A 11 -3.92 -17.49 19.13
N ASN A 12 -4.41 -18.66 19.55
CA ASN A 12 -5.82 -18.84 19.96
C ASN A 12 -6.12 -18.44 21.40
N LYS A 13 -5.14 -18.51 22.30
CA LYS A 13 -5.29 -18.23 23.73
C LYS A 13 -4.09 -17.43 24.22
N VAL A 14 -4.19 -16.11 24.18
CA VAL A 14 -3.11 -15.25 24.64
C VAL A 14 -3.54 -14.40 25.82
N ASN A 15 -2.68 -14.37 26.83
CA ASN A 15 -2.83 -13.50 27.98
C ASN A 15 -2.70 -12.02 27.53
N THR A 16 -3.71 -11.20 27.80
CA THR A 16 -3.72 -9.79 27.41
C THR A 16 -2.77 -8.93 28.26
N THR A 17 -2.45 -9.36 29.48
CA THR A 17 -1.48 -8.71 30.37
C THR A 17 -0.04 -9.03 29.96
N PHE A 18 0.20 -10.25 29.48
CA PHE A 18 1.51 -10.69 28.99
C PHE A 18 1.39 -11.22 27.55
N PRO A 19 1.24 -10.31 26.57
CA PRO A 19 1.02 -10.70 25.18
C PRO A 19 2.24 -11.42 24.60
N LEU A 20 2.02 -12.09 23.46
CA LEU A 20 3.10 -12.55 22.61
C LEU A 20 3.63 -11.36 21.81
N MET A 21 4.92 -11.08 21.93
CA MET A 21 5.62 -10.07 21.16
C MET A 21 6.39 -10.73 20.03
N PHE A 22 6.16 -10.26 18.81
CA PHE A 22 6.88 -10.66 17.62
C PHE A 22 7.77 -9.50 17.18
N VAL A 23 9.04 -9.78 16.95
CA VAL A 23 10.01 -8.82 16.39
C VAL A 23 10.66 -9.44 15.18
N VAL A 24 10.47 -8.82 14.03
CA VAL A 24 11.09 -9.24 12.77
C VAL A 24 12.21 -8.30 12.45
N ARG A 25 13.42 -8.84 12.38
CA ARG A 25 14.63 -8.10 11.98
C ARG A 25 14.97 -8.44 10.54
N GLN A 26 15.09 -7.40 9.73
CA GLN A 26 15.61 -7.46 8.37
C GLN A 26 16.83 -6.53 8.26
N GLN A 27 17.60 -6.64 7.16
CA GLN A 27 18.86 -5.91 7.00
C GLN A 27 18.76 -4.38 7.18
N ARG A 28 17.60 -3.79 6.89
CA ARG A 28 17.40 -2.33 6.87
C ARG A 28 16.25 -1.85 7.76
N GLY A 29 15.76 -2.70 8.65
CA GLY A 29 14.64 -2.32 9.50
C GLY A 29 14.23 -3.40 10.47
N LEU A 30 13.38 -2.98 11.40
CA LEU A 30 12.71 -3.86 12.34
C LEU A 30 11.21 -3.59 12.27
N LEU A 31 10.42 -4.66 12.35
CA LEU A 31 8.98 -4.58 12.52
C LEU A 31 8.63 -5.32 13.80
N SER A 32 7.69 -4.79 14.57
CA SER A 32 7.26 -5.45 15.79
C SER A 32 5.77 -5.27 16.00
N TRP A 33 5.12 -6.31 16.52
CA TRP A 33 3.73 -6.27 16.90
C TRP A 33 3.47 -7.28 18.01
N GLN A 34 2.28 -7.19 18.60
CA GLN A 34 1.83 -8.08 19.65
C GLN A 34 0.60 -8.87 19.22
N ILE A 35 0.44 -10.07 19.77
CA ILE A 35 -0.83 -10.81 19.77
C ILE A 35 -1.29 -10.96 21.22
N PRO A 36 -2.57 -10.64 21.55
CA PRO A 36 -3.56 -10.07 20.64
C PRO A 36 -3.18 -8.63 20.28
N LEU A 37 -3.35 -8.26 19.02
CA LEU A 37 -3.23 -6.88 18.58
C LEU A 37 -4.44 -6.12 19.08
N SER A 38 -4.20 -5.12 19.93
CA SER A 38 -5.25 -4.30 20.52
C SER A 38 -5.29 -2.94 19.82
N ILE A 39 -6.42 -2.61 19.21
CA ILE A 39 -6.63 -1.34 18.51
C ILE A 39 -7.73 -0.56 19.22
N ASN A 40 -7.38 0.63 19.70
CA ASN A 40 -8.24 1.51 20.52
C ASN A 40 -8.87 0.82 21.75
N TYR A 41 -8.25 -0.24 22.27
CA TYR A 41 -8.73 -1.07 23.39
C TYR A 41 -10.07 -1.79 23.16
N ILE A 42 -10.71 -1.58 22.01
CA ILE A 42 -12.00 -2.16 21.63
C ILE A 42 -11.76 -3.44 20.83
N TYR A 43 -10.93 -3.36 19.79
CA TYR A 43 -10.72 -4.46 18.87
C TYR A 43 -9.49 -5.28 19.26
N ARG A 44 -9.66 -6.60 19.29
CA ARG A 44 -8.58 -7.55 19.61
C ARG A 44 -8.46 -8.56 18.48
N TYR A 45 -7.30 -8.61 17.86
CA TYR A 45 -7.02 -9.54 16.77
C TYR A 45 -6.02 -10.59 17.23
N SER A 46 -6.43 -11.84 17.14
CA SER A 46 -5.60 -13.02 17.41
C SER A 46 -4.77 -13.46 16.20
N TYR A 47 -4.97 -12.77 15.06
CA TYR A 47 -4.29 -13.00 13.80
C TYR A 47 -3.77 -11.66 13.28
N VAL A 48 -2.50 -11.59 12.91
CA VAL A 48 -1.84 -10.39 12.39
C VAL A 48 -0.95 -10.78 11.23
N ALA A 49 -1.03 -10.01 10.15
CA ALA A 49 -0.16 -10.19 8.99
C ALA A 49 0.52 -8.88 8.58
N ARG A 50 1.82 -8.93 8.34
CA ARG A 50 2.66 -7.76 7.99
C ARG A 50 3.52 -8.07 6.78
N THR A 51 3.56 -7.14 5.83
CA THR A 51 4.46 -7.24 4.67
C THR A 51 5.78 -6.55 5.00
N LEU A 52 6.87 -7.29 4.88
CA LEU A 52 8.23 -6.78 5.06
C LEU A 52 8.60 -5.86 3.90
N CYS A 53 9.17 -4.70 4.24
CA CYS A 53 9.62 -3.71 3.26
C CYS A 53 10.71 -4.35 2.37
N PRO A 54 10.48 -4.49 1.05
CA PRO A 54 11.46 -5.06 0.15
C PRO A 54 12.75 -4.26 0.12
N MET A 55 13.86 -4.93 -0.17
CA MET A 55 15.13 -4.25 -0.49
C MET A 55 14.95 -3.40 -1.75
N ASP A 56 15.45 -2.16 -1.73
CA ASP A 56 15.53 -1.33 -2.94
C ASP A 56 16.38 -2.00 -4.03
N LYS A 57 16.27 -1.52 -5.27
CA LYS A 57 16.90 -2.18 -6.42
C LYS A 57 18.42 -2.10 -6.36
N ASN A 58 18.98 -1.00 -5.88
CA ASN A 58 20.44 -0.80 -5.78
C ASN A 58 21.05 -1.73 -4.72
N ALA A 59 20.38 -1.85 -3.57
CA ALA A 59 20.72 -2.79 -2.51
C ALA A 59 20.64 -4.23 -3.00
N ARG A 60 19.60 -4.54 -3.77
CA ARG A 60 19.40 -5.87 -4.33
C ARG A 60 20.48 -6.23 -5.35
N ALA A 61 20.89 -5.27 -6.18
CA ALA A 61 21.95 -5.45 -7.17
C ALA A 61 23.35 -5.66 -6.54
N THR A 62 23.53 -5.23 -5.30
CA THR A 62 24.79 -5.36 -4.54
C THR A 62 24.81 -6.55 -3.58
N LEU A 63 23.71 -7.32 -3.50
CA LEU A 63 23.64 -8.52 -2.67
C LEU A 63 24.58 -9.60 -3.23
N THR A 64 25.51 -10.05 -2.39
CA THR A 64 26.42 -11.17 -2.66
C THR A 64 26.00 -12.46 -1.96
N LYS A 65 24.94 -12.41 -1.13
CA LYS A 65 24.40 -13.51 -0.33
C LYS A 65 22.88 -13.39 -0.18
N ASP A 66 22.24 -14.47 0.23
CA ASP A 66 20.81 -14.50 0.54
C ASP A 66 20.46 -13.52 1.67
N GLN A 67 19.27 -12.92 1.56
CA GLN A 67 18.74 -12.03 2.59
C GLN A 67 18.27 -12.85 3.80
N LEU A 68 18.89 -12.62 4.95
CA LEU A 68 18.48 -13.26 6.22
C LEU A 68 17.37 -12.45 6.90
N LEU A 69 16.37 -13.18 7.39
CA LEU A 69 15.27 -12.66 8.20
C LEU A 69 15.30 -13.37 9.55
N TYR A 70 15.20 -12.61 10.64
CA TYR A 70 15.12 -13.17 11.99
C TYR A 70 13.76 -12.82 12.59
N VAL A 71 13.11 -13.81 13.18
CA VAL A 71 11.84 -13.62 13.89
C VAL A 71 12.05 -14.03 15.34
N ASP A 72 12.05 -13.03 16.22
CA ASP A 72 12.18 -13.20 17.66
C ASP A 72 10.77 -13.21 18.26
N VAL A 73 10.45 -14.23 19.06
CA VAL A 73 9.16 -14.37 19.77
C VAL A 73 9.40 -14.39 21.26
N SER A 74 8.64 -13.60 21.99
CA SER A 74 8.77 -13.51 23.46
C SER A 74 7.42 -13.29 24.13
N SER A 75 7.31 -13.73 25.38
CA SER A 75 6.20 -13.41 26.28
C SER A 75 6.70 -13.48 27.71
N MET A 76 6.12 -12.65 28.58
CA MET A 76 6.33 -12.71 30.03
C MET A 76 5.29 -13.60 30.73
N SER A 77 4.43 -14.30 29.98
CA SER A 77 3.43 -15.21 30.52
C SER A 77 4.10 -16.40 31.22
N LYS A 78 3.58 -16.78 32.39
CA LYS A 78 3.96 -18.03 33.07
C LYS A 78 3.29 -19.25 32.43
N GLU A 79 2.23 -19.05 31.67
CA GLU A 79 1.50 -20.10 30.96
C GLU A 79 2.05 -20.31 29.56
N PHE A 80 2.16 -21.57 29.15
CA PHE A 80 2.54 -21.94 27.79
C PHE A 80 1.48 -21.46 26.79
N THR A 81 1.91 -20.69 25.80
CA THR A 81 1.05 -20.17 24.74
C THR A 81 1.46 -20.77 23.40
N ASN A 82 0.54 -21.46 22.73
CA ASN A 82 0.77 -21.94 21.37
C ASN A 82 0.63 -20.79 20.38
N PHE A 83 1.58 -20.66 19.45
CA PHE A 83 1.55 -19.66 18.40
C PHE A 83 2.00 -20.27 17.07
N THR A 84 1.59 -19.63 15.98
CA THR A 84 2.00 -19.99 14.62
C THR A 84 2.67 -18.79 13.97
N ILE A 85 3.75 -19.06 13.21
CA ILE A 85 4.38 -18.09 12.31
C ILE A 85 4.47 -18.74 10.94
N GLU A 86 4.00 -18.04 9.93
CA GLU A 86 4.07 -18.46 8.53
C GLU A 86 4.63 -17.31 7.71
N SER A 87 5.59 -17.60 6.82
CA SER A 87 6.19 -16.61 5.93
C SER A 87 5.89 -16.96 4.48
N ASN A 88 5.24 -16.04 3.78
CA ASN A 88 4.84 -16.22 2.39
C ASN A 88 5.55 -15.23 1.47
N LEU A 89 6.06 -15.72 0.35
CA LEU A 89 6.64 -14.88 -0.69
C LEU A 89 5.52 -14.36 -1.62
N LEU A 90 5.31 -13.05 -1.62
CA LEU A 90 4.36 -12.38 -2.49
C LEU A 90 4.99 -12.19 -3.89
N GLN A 91 4.64 -13.09 -4.82
CA GLN A 91 5.12 -13.02 -6.21
C GLN A 91 4.43 -11.90 -7.00
N ASP A 92 3.19 -11.59 -6.65
CA ASP A 92 2.32 -10.58 -7.28
C ASP A 92 2.39 -9.22 -6.56
N PHE A 93 3.49 -8.92 -5.88
CA PHE A 93 3.65 -7.69 -5.10
C PHE A 93 3.63 -6.39 -5.94
N SER A 94 3.91 -6.49 -7.24
CA SER A 94 3.87 -5.36 -8.17
C SER A 94 2.49 -5.25 -8.82
N LEU A 95 1.91 -4.04 -8.88
CA LEU A 95 0.67 -3.75 -9.59
C LEU A 95 0.92 -3.61 -11.08
N SER A 96 0.09 -4.28 -11.87
CA SER A 96 0.08 -4.17 -13.33
C SER A 96 -0.73 -2.95 -13.78
N HIS A 97 -0.27 -2.28 -14.82
CA HIS A 97 -0.99 -1.19 -15.45
C HIS A 97 -2.27 -1.67 -16.14
N ASN A 98 -3.37 -0.92 -16.03
CA ASN A 98 -4.68 -1.24 -16.62
C ASN A 98 -5.23 -2.63 -16.24
N ALA A 99 -4.86 -3.14 -15.06
CA ALA A 99 -5.35 -4.41 -14.54
C ALA A 99 -5.98 -4.21 -13.17
N LYS A 100 -7.15 -4.84 -12.97
CA LYS A 100 -7.81 -4.86 -11.66
C LYS A 100 -7.11 -5.85 -10.74
N LYS A 101 -6.86 -5.43 -9.50
CA LYS A 101 -6.40 -6.32 -8.43
C LYS A 101 -7.33 -6.23 -7.23
N ASN A 102 -7.88 -7.37 -6.82
CA ASN A 102 -8.76 -7.44 -5.65
C ASN A 102 -7.97 -7.91 -4.43
N VAL A 103 -8.18 -7.29 -3.28
CA VAL A 103 -7.53 -7.65 -2.02
C VAL A 103 -8.45 -7.39 -0.84
N SER A 104 -8.36 -8.21 0.19
CA SER A 104 -8.99 -7.95 1.49
C SER A 104 -7.99 -7.29 2.43
N VAL A 105 -8.44 -6.25 3.11
CA VAL A 105 -7.64 -5.42 4.02
C VAL A 105 -8.34 -5.37 5.37
N SER A 106 -7.59 -5.46 6.46
CA SER A 106 -8.11 -5.27 7.81
C SER A 106 -7.12 -4.45 8.65
N PRO A 107 -7.53 -3.91 9.80
CA PRO A 107 -6.61 -3.21 10.69
C PRO A 107 -5.44 -4.07 11.18
N SER A 108 -5.63 -5.39 11.31
CA SER A 108 -4.59 -6.35 11.70
C SER A 108 -3.80 -6.91 10.52
N GLU A 109 -4.28 -6.70 9.31
CA GLU A 109 -3.68 -7.22 8.08
C GLU A 109 -3.65 -6.11 7.01
N PRO A 110 -2.93 -5.00 7.26
CA PRO A 110 -2.76 -3.97 6.25
C PRO A 110 -1.98 -4.52 5.06
N VAL A 111 -2.19 -3.92 3.90
CA VAL A 111 -1.57 -4.36 2.65
C VAL A 111 -0.97 -3.17 1.92
N TYR A 112 0.13 -3.42 1.23
CA TYR A 112 0.66 -2.49 0.26
C TYR A 112 1.24 -3.23 -0.92
N PHE A 113 1.28 -2.54 -2.06
CA PHE A 113 1.85 -3.04 -3.30
C PHE A 113 2.76 -1.99 -3.91
N MET A 114 3.71 -2.43 -4.73
CA MET A 114 4.57 -1.53 -5.48
C MET A 114 3.98 -1.26 -6.86
N TYR A 115 4.08 -0.03 -7.35
CA TYR A 115 3.83 0.31 -8.74
C TYR A 115 5.02 1.08 -9.31
N THR A 116 5.37 0.78 -10.56
CA THR A 116 6.43 1.45 -11.31
C THR A 116 5.80 2.12 -12.52
N PHE A 117 6.07 3.41 -12.71
CA PHE A 117 5.55 4.18 -13.85
C PHE A 117 6.09 3.62 -15.18
N PRO A 118 5.22 3.30 -16.16
CA PRO A 118 5.62 3.12 -17.55
C PRO A 118 6.40 4.32 -18.11
N GLU A 119 7.24 4.10 -19.11
CA GLU A 119 8.10 5.15 -19.67
C GLU A 119 7.32 6.25 -20.43
N ASP A 120 6.17 5.91 -21.04
CA ASP A 120 5.48 6.77 -22.01
C ASP A 120 4.22 7.47 -21.49
N ILE A 121 3.94 7.42 -20.19
CA ILE A 121 2.76 8.06 -19.60
C ILE A 121 3.10 9.40 -18.94
N ALA A 122 2.16 10.33 -18.90
CA ALA A 122 2.37 11.66 -18.30
C ALA A 122 1.77 11.79 -16.89
N SER A 123 0.81 10.93 -16.56
CA SER A 123 0.20 10.84 -15.24
C SER A 123 -0.50 9.49 -15.10
N VAL A 124 -0.66 9.02 -13.86
CA VAL A 124 -1.53 7.87 -13.53
C VAL A 124 -2.68 8.31 -12.65
N LEU A 125 -3.83 7.67 -12.86
CA LEU A 125 -4.95 7.68 -11.95
C LEU A 125 -4.94 6.37 -11.18
N VAL A 126 -4.80 6.45 -9.86
CA VAL A 126 -4.93 5.31 -8.95
C VAL A 126 -6.35 5.34 -8.39
N THR A 127 -7.15 4.33 -8.74
CA THR A 127 -8.51 4.16 -8.26
C THR A 127 -8.58 2.95 -7.34
N VAL A 128 -9.23 3.12 -6.19
CA VAL A 128 -9.50 2.04 -5.25
C VAL A 128 -10.99 2.05 -4.95
N ASP A 129 -11.71 0.99 -5.33
CA ASP A 129 -13.16 0.84 -5.20
C ASP A 129 -13.52 -0.27 -4.23
N SER A 130 -14.68 -0.18 -3.58
CA SER A 130 -15.16 -1.16 -2.61
C SER A 130 -16.68 -1.10 -2.43
N GLU A 131 -17.31 -2.28 -2.36
CA GLU A 131 -18.72 -2.42 -2.01
C GLU A 131 -18.96 -2.47 -0.49
N ASP A 132 -17.90 -2.63 0.31
CA ASP A 132 -17.95 -2.55 1.78
C ASP A 132 -18.06 -1.07 2.25
N THR A 133 -18.39 -0.83 3.53
CA THR A 133 -18.68 0.54 4.05
C THR A 133 -17.69 1.03 5.09
N GLU A 134 -16.76 0.18 5.48
CA GLU A 134 -15.75 0.42 6.50
C GLU A 134 -14.78 1.50 6.02
N CYS A 135 -14.51 2.50 6.86
CA CYS A 135 -13.56 3.54 6.54
C CYS A 135 -12.15 2.98 6.36
N MET A 136 -11.44 3.47 5.35
CA MET A 136 -10.09 3.05 4.99
C MET A 136 -9.28 4.26 4.53
N VAL A 137 -7.96 4.22 4.70
CA VAL A 137 -7.03 5.17 4.07
C VAL A 137 -6.25 4.48 2.98
N VAL A 138 -6.15 5.15 1.84
CA VAL A 138 -5.24 4.85 0.74
C VAL A 138 -4.12 5.88 0.76
N SER A 139 -2.87 5.44 0.79
CA SER A 139 -1.69 6.30 0.81
C SER A 139 -0.69 5.89 -0.26
N ILE A 140 -0.11 6.88 -0.94
CA ILE A 140 0.99 6.72 -1.89
C ILE A 140 2.26 7.21 -1.20
N GLN A 141 3.18 6.29 -0.97
CA GLN A 141 4.46 6.53 -0.29
C GLN A 141 5.63 6.22 -1.22
N ASP A 142 6.78 6.85 -0.99
CA ASP A 142 8.02 6.53 -1.68
C ASP A 142 8.41 5.07 -1.42
N ILE A 143 9.22 4.48 -2.31
CA ILE A 143 9.82 3.14 -2.11
C ILE A 143 10.95 3.14 -1.07
N LYS A 144 10.69 3.71 0.11
CA LYS A 144 11.62 3.82 1.23
C LYS A 144 11.10 3.05 2.43
N CYS A 145 12.01 2.49 3.22
CA CYS A 145 11.67 1.88 4.50
C CYS A 145 11.94 2.88 5.64
N PRO A 146 11.11 2.93 6.70
CA PRO A 146 9.93 2.10 6.93
C PRO A 146 8.73 2.52 6.07
N VAL A 147 7.87 1.55 5.73
CA VAL A 147 6.56 1.83 5.13
C VAL A 147 5.57 2.07 6.27
N PHE A 148 4.84 3.17 6.22
CA PHE A 148 3.84 3.51 7.23
C PHE A 148 2.51 2.81 6.92
N ASP A 149 2.34 1.59 7.42
CA ASP A 149 1.21 0.69 7.14
C ASP A 149 0.24 0.52 8.33
N LEU A 150 0.28 1.46 9.28
CA LEU A 150 -0.58 1.45 10.47
C LEU A 150 -1.55 2.63 10.47
N ASP A 151 -2.73 2.42 11.08
CA ASP A 151 -3.78 3.44 11.23
C ASP A 151 -3.23 4.77 11.77
N ASN A 152 -2.40 4.70 12.81
CA ASN A 152 -1.82 5.85 13.49
C ASN A 152 -0.61 6.48 12.79
N SER A 153 -0.17 5.95 11.65
CA SER A 153 1.09 6.38 11.00
C SER A 153 0.99 6.59 9.50
N ILE A 154 -0.01 6.00 8.84
CA ILE A 154 -0.19 6.04 7.39
C ILE A 154 -0.28 7.45 6.82
N GLU A 155 -0.67 8.42 7.64
CA GLU A 155 -0.84 9.83 7.28
C GLU A 155 0.45 10.65 7.40
N PHE A 156 1.52 10.10 7.99
CA PHE A 156 2.76 10.85 8.22
C PHE A 156 3.61 11.05 6.96
N GLN A 157 3.38 10.26 5.92
CA GLN A 157 4.14 10.35 4.69
C GLN A 157 3.26 10.17 3.46
N GLY A 158 3.63 10.89 2.41
CA GLY A 158 3.07 10.70 1.09
C GLY A 158 1.73 11.41 0.89
N LYS A 159 1.06 11.05 -0.19
CA LYS A 159 -0.28 11.57 -0.52
C LYS A 159 -1.30 10.53 -0.10
N TYR A 160 -2.28 10.92 0.70
CA TYR A 160 -3.31 9.99 1.17
C TYR A 160 -4.71 10.54 0.96
N GLN A 161 -5.67 9.62 0.91
CA GLN A 161 -7.11 9.90 0.91
C GLN A 161 -7.82 8.88 1.80
N THR A 162 -8.81 9.35 2.55
CA THR A 162 -9.77 8.50 3.26
C THR A 162 -10.88 8.09 2.29
N MET A 163 -11.44 6.89 2.46
CA MET A 163 -12.53 6.40 1.63
C MET A 163 -13.52 5.49 2.36
N THR A 164 -14.80 5.73 2.12
CA THR A 164 -15.90 4.81 2.46
C THR A 164 -16.15 3.83 1.33
N LYS A 165 -16.17 4.27 0.07
CA LYS A 165 -16.44 3.41 -1.11
C LYS A 165 -15.35 3.50 -2.17
N GLN A 166 -14.86 4.71 -2.43
CA GLN A 166 -13.93 4.98 -3.50
C GLN A 166 -12.89 6.00 -3.07
N ALA A 167 -11.65 5.80 -3.50
CA ALA A 167 -10.57 6.80 -3.50
C ALA A 167 -9.99 6.92 -4.92
N ALA A 168 -9.57 8.12 -5.27
CA ALA A 168 -8.98 8.42 -6.58
C ALA A 168 -7.84 9.42 -6.43
N ILE A 169 -6.59 8.98 -6.64
CA ILE A 169 -5.40 9.82 -6.53
C ILE A 169 -4.73 9.93 -7.89
N ILE A 170 -4.58 11.16 -8.38
CA ILE A 170 -3.85 11.46 -9.61
C ILE A 170 -2.40 11.79 -9.27
N LEU A 171 -1.47 11.13 -9.95
CA LEU A 171 -0.04 11.39 -9.86
C LEU A 171 0.50 11.82 -11.22
N ASN A 172 1.20 12.94 -11.27
CA ASN A 172 1.83 13.45 -12.50
C ASN A 172 3.26 12.96 -12.63
N VAL A 173 3.73 12.72 -13.84
CA VAL A 173 5.09 12.20 -14.10
C VAL A 173 6.18 13.23 -13.83
N SER A 174 5.88 14.51 -13.65
CA SER A 174 6.82 15.43 -13.00
C SER A 174 7.21 14.94 -11.60
N THR A 175 6.31 14.25 -10.89
CA THR A 175 6.61 13.61 -9.60
C THR A 175 7.38 12.30 -9.75
N LYS A 176 7.62 11.79 -10.97
CA LYS A 176 8.52 10.63 -11.18
C LYS A 176 9.96 10.96 -10.75
N GLU A 177 10.34 12.24 -10.78
CA GLU A 177 11.60 12.72 -10.20
C GLU A 177 11.56 12.75 -8.67
N ASP A 178 10.38 12.96 -8.08
CA ASP A 178 10.17 12.90 -6.62
C ASP A 178 10.15 11.45 -6.09
N TYR A 179 9.75 10.48 -6.94
CA TYR A 179 9.68 9.07 -6.59
C TYR A 179 10.93 8.31 -7.03
N ASP A 180 11.68 7.80 -6.06
CA ASP A 180 12.86 6.97 -6.30
C ASP A 180 12.56 5.85 -7.30
N GLU A 181 13.42 5.73 -8.31
CA GLU A 181 13.30 4.74 -9.40
C GLU A 181 11.99 4.79 -10.20
N GLY A 182 11.25 5.92 -10.13
CA GLY A 182 9.94 6.05 -10.74
C GLY A 182 8.97 4.98 -10.21
N SER A 183 9.01 4.71 -8.90
CA SER A 183 8.14 3.73 -8.26
C SER A 183 7.59 4.25 -6.92
N PHE A 184 6.40 3.79 -6.54
CA PHE A 184 5.78 4.11 -5.26
C PHE A 184 5.13 2.88 -4.63
N TYR A 185 4.90 2.94 -3.32
CA TYR A 185 4.05 2.00 -2.60
C TYR A 185 2.62 2.55 -2.48
N LEU A 186 1.65 1.75 -2.91
CA LEU A 186 0.23 1.96 -2.63
C LEU A 186 -0.12 1.22 -1.34
N VAL A 187 -0.27 1.96 -0.25
CA VAL A 187 -0.56 1.46 1.10
C VAL A 187 -2.04 1.61 1.41
N MET A 188 -2.66 0.55 1.93
CA MET A 188 -4.08 0.52 2.28
C MET A 188 -4.27 0.01 3.69
N VAL A 189 -4.96 0.80 4.52
CA VAL A 189 -5.22 0.47 5.92
C VAL A 189 -6.68 0.75 6.25
N VAL A 190 -7.39 -0.27 6.71
CA VAL A 190 -8.75 -0.10 7.26
C VAL A 190 -8.63 0.60 8.61
N LYS A 191 -9.41 1.66 8.78
CA LYS A 191 -9.45 2.45 10.01
C LYS A 191 -10.20 1.68 11.09
N SER A 192 -9.79 1.91 12.33
CA SER A 192 -10.41 1.35 13.52
C SER A 192 -11.83 1.86 13.77
N ASN A 193 -12.20 3.00 13.19
CA ASN A 193 -13.52 3.60 13.28
C ASN A 193 -13.83 4.40 11.99
N ASP A 194 -15.05 4.91 11.87
CA ASP A 194 -15.53 5.62 10.69
C ASP A 194 -15.48 7.16 10.81
N LEU A 195 -14.81 7.70 11.85
CA LEU A 195 -14.81 9.14 12.16
C LEU A 195 -14.23 9.98 11.02
N GLU A 196 -13.12 9.54 10.43
CA GLU A 196 -12.45 10.28 9.35
C GLU A 196 -13.24 10.26 8.03
N CYS A 197 -14.12 9.28 7.84
CA CYS A 197 -14.94 9.18 6.64
C CYS A 197 -16.29 9.89 6.79
N ASN A 198 -16.96 9.72 7.94
CA ASN A 198 -18.36 10.11 8.11
C ASN A 198 -18.61 11.06 9.30
N GLN A 199 -17.57 11.43 10.07
CA GLN A 199 -17.67 12.24 11.30
C GLN A 199 -18.57 11.66 12.41
N ILE A 200 -19.01 10.41 12.27
CA ILE A 200 -19.87 9.69 13.21
C ILE A 200 -19.09 8.49 13.76
N GLN A 201 -19.06 8.36 15.08
CA GLN A 201 -18.45 7.22 15.75
C GLN A 201 -19.45 6.05 15.82
N ASP A 202 -19.49 5.23 14.77
CA ASP A 202 -20.24 3.98 14.82
C ASP A 202 -19.36 2.89 15.43
N ILE A 203 -19.60 2.54 16.69
CA ILE A 203 -18.89 1.45 17.38
C ILE A 203 -19.51 0.13 16.90
N LYS A 204 -19.12 -0.31 15.70
CA LYS A 204 -19.50 -1.63 15.20
C LYS A 204 -18.73 -2.71 15.96
N SER A 205 -19.43 -3.69 16.53
CA SER A 205 -18.84 -4.78 17.35
C SER A 205 -18.18 -5.90 16.54
N ALA A 206 -18.08 -5.75 15.21
CA ALA A 206 -17.57 -6.78 14.32
C ALA A 206 -16.09 -6.54 13.95
N TYR A 207 -15.41 -7.64 13.58
CA TYR A 207 -14.13 -7.60 12.88
C TYR A 207 -14.25 -6.69 11.65
N ARG A 208 -13.41 -5.68 11.57
CA ARG A 208 -13.42 -4.71 10.46
C ARG A 208 -12.52 -5.23 9.35
N SER A 209 -13.09 -5.43 8.18
CA SER A 209 -12.36 -5.82 6.97
C SER A 209 -13.01 -5.18 5.77
N LYS A 210 -12.24 -4.98 4.71
CA LYS A 210 -12.70 -4.34 3.49
C LYS A 210 -12.09 -5.04 2.28
N THR A 211 -12.93 -5.48 1.35
CA THR A 211 -12.52 -6.01 0.06
C THR A 211 -12.49 -4.86 -0.95
N VAL A 212 -11.30 -4.58 -1.48
CA VAL A 212 -11.09 -3.47 -2.41
C VAL A 212 -10.63 -3.97 -3.78
N SER A 213 -11.00 -3.24 -4.83
CA SER A 213 -10.53 -3.41 -6.19
C SER A 213 -9.64 -2.23 -6.57
N ILE A 214 -8.39 -2.50 -6.91
CA ILE A 214 -7.37 -1.52 -7.26
C ILE A 214 -7.24 -1.49 -8.78
N MET A 215 -7.19 -0.30 -9.35
CA MET A 215 -6.88 -0.08 -10.76
C MET A 215 -5.94 1.11 -10.91
N ILE A 216 -4.93 0.97 -11.76
CA ILE A 216 -4.02 2.07 -12.10
C ILE A 216 -4.03 2.28 -13.61
N GLU A 217 -4.53 3.43 -14.03
CA GLU A 217 -4.69 3.78 -15.44
C GLU A 217 -3.79 4.96 -15.83
N GLY A 218 -3.28 4.93 -17.05
CA GLY A 218 -2.51 6.01 -17.62
C GLY A 218 -3.42 7.10 -18.14
N THR A 219 -3.05 8.35 -17.92
CA THR A 219 -3.67 9.50 -18.63
C THR A 219 -2.73 9.93 -19.76
N ILE A 220 -3.32 10.53 -20.81
CA ILE A 220 -2.74 10.79 -22.14
C ILE A 220 -1.21 10.99 -22.15
N SER A 221 -0.52 10.24 -23.01
CA SER A 221 0.93 10.32 -23.23
C SER A 221 1.40 11.72 -23.62
N SER A 222 2.54 12.16 -23.09
CA SER A 222 3.22 13.41 -23.48
C SER A 222 3.53 13.47 -24.99
N LYS A 223 3.82 12.31 -25.63
CA LYS A 223 3.99 12.20 -27.09
C LYS A 223 2.70 12.55 -27.84
N MET A 224 1.54 12.22 -27.28
CA MET A 224 0.24 12.52 -27.87
C MET A 224 -0.12 14.00 -27.70
N LYS A 225 0.29 14.66 -26.61
CA LYS A 225 0.19 16.13 -26.47
C LYS A 225 0.95 16.84 -27.59
N ASN A 226 2.20 16.46 -27.85
CA ASN A 226 2.98 17.05 -28.95
C ASN A 226 2.38 16.74 -30.33
N PHE A 227 1.81 15.55 -30.54
CA PHE A 227 1.12 15.20 -31.78
C PHE A 227 -0.17 16.01 -31.99
N ILE A 228 -0.96 16.24 -30.94
CA ILE A 228 -2.18 17.06 -30.99
C ILE A 228 -1.83 18.53 -31.23
N ILE A 229 -0.80 19.06 -30.55
CA ILE A 229 -0.35 20.45 -30.73
C ILE A 229 0.24 20.65 -32.14
N ASN A 230 1.05 19.71 -32.63
CA ASN A 230 1.61 19.83 -33.98
C ASN A 230 0.51 19.70 -35.06
N ASN A 231 -0.45 18.79 -34.94
CA ASN A 231 -1.54 18.70 -35.92
C ASN A 231 -2.48 19.91 -35.88
N SER A 232 -2.70 20.51 -34.71
CA SER A 232 -3.49 21.75 -34.63
C SER A 232 -2.73 22.95 -35.21
N LEU A 233 -1.40 23.04 -35.05
CA LEU A 233 -0.59 24.04 -35.76
C LEU A 233 -0.61 23.82 -37.29
N PHE A 234 -0.44 22.57 -37.75
CA PHE A 234 -0.47 22.24 -39.18
C PHE A 234 -1.84 22.54 -39.81
N ALA A 235 -2.94 22.24 -39.12
CA ALA A 235 -4.28 22.60 -39.58
C ALA A 235 -4.45 24.13 -39.71
N VAL A 236 -3.99 24.91 -38.73
CA VAL A 236 -4.08 26.37 -38.78
C VAL A 236 -3.24 26.96 -39.93
N THR A 237 -2.08 26.39 -40.23
CA THR A 237 -1.28 26.83 -41.40
C THR A 237 -1.92 26.48 -42.75
N PHE A 238 -2.68 25.39 -42.85
CA PHE A 238 -3.39 25.05 -44.09
C PHE A 238 -4.65 25.89 -44.32
N TYR A 239 -5.36 26.29 -43.27
CA TYR A 239 -6.51 27.20 -43.40
C TYR A 239 -6.11 28.66 -43.71
N SER A 240 -4.87 29.06 -43.42
CA SER A 240 -4.36 30.42 -43.69
C SER A 240 -3.67 30.59 -45.06
N LEU A 241 -3.57 29.52 -45.86
CA LEU A 241 -2.95 29.55 -47.20
C LEU A 241 -3.95 29.46 -48.37
N ASN A 242 -5.26 29.52 -48.13
CA ASN A 242 -6.31 29.44 -49.17
C ASN A 242 -7.19 30.70 -49.31
N ILE A 243 -6.68 31.87 -48.91
CA ILE A 243 -7.31 33.16 -49.22
C ILE A 243 -6.23 34.06 -49.80
N ASP A 244 -6.05 33.97 -51.12
CA ASP A 244 -5.84 35.10 -52.04
C ASP A 244 -5.37 34.55 -53.41
N VAL A 245 -6.29 34.66 -54.38
CA VAL A 245 -6.17 35.15 -55.78
C VAL A 245 -7.36 34.64 -56.59
#